data_AF-A0A433IB04-F1
#
_entry.id   AF-A0A433IB04-F1
#
_cell.length_a   1.000
_cell.length_b   1.000
_cell.length_c   1.000
_cell.angle_alpha   90.00
_cell.angle_beta   90.00
_cell.angle_gamma   90.00
#
_symmetry.space_group_name_H-M   'P 1'
#
loop_
_entity.id
_entity.type
_entity.pdbx_description
1 polymer ?
#
loop_
_entity_poly.entity_id
_entity_poly.type
_entity_poly.pdbx_seq_one_letter_code
_entity_poly.pdbx_strand_id
1 'polypeptide(L)'
;MTGDVSRMVAGRRWRRQTGAVSMLWLVAFGLVGGVLLYWYTTPQDAPPWVREHLPGLSTGTLYRWHDDQGREQVTDKPPKGRPFEPVVYPTNVNVMPAANRRESP
;
A
#
# COMPACT_ATOMS: atom_id res chain seq x y z
N MET A 1 -20.74 -73.69 -25.60
CA MET A 1 -21.76 -72.61 -25.53
C MET A 1 -22.23 -72.62 -24.08
N THR A 2 -21.89 -71.67 -23.21
CA THR A 2 -22.26 -70.24 -23.28
C THR A 2 -21.29 -69.43 -22.42
N GLY A 3 -20.85 -68.29 -22.94
CA GLY A 3 -19.72 -67.52 -22.46
C GLY A 3 -19.96 -66.70 -21.18
N ASP A 4 -18.84 -66.44 -20.55
CA ASP A 4 -18.58 -65.67 -19.33
C ASP A 4 -19.37 -64.37 -19.21
N VAL A 5 -20.07 -64.22 -18.08
CA VAL A 5 -20.75 -62.97 -17.68
C VAL A 5 -19.70 -62.04 -17.06
N SER A 6 -18.83 -61.48 -17.88
CA SER A 6 -17.91 -60.42 -17.46
C SER A 6 -18.67 -59.11 -17.26
N ARG A 7 -19.11 -58.88 -16.02
CA ARG A 7 -19.59 -57.60 -15.51
C ARG A 7 -18.45 -56.58 -15.59
N MET A 8 -18.46 -55.73 -16.62
CA MET A 8 -17.67 -54.51 -16.62
C MET A 8 -18.24 -53.55 -15.58
N VAL A 9 -17.68 -53.59 -14.37
CA VAL A 9 -17.73 -52.48 -13.44
C VAL A 9 -16.91 -51.37 -14.08
N ALA A 10 -17.58 -50.49 -14.83
CA ALA A 10 -16.97 -49.30 -15.37
C ALA A 10 -16.53 -48.42 -14.20
N GLY A 11 -15.25 -48.55 -13.84
CA GLY A 11 -14.61 -47.72 -12.83
C GLY A 11 -14.84 -46.26 -13.18
N ARG A 12 -15.52 -45.54 -12.30
CA ARG A 12 -15.59 -44.07 -12.33
C ARG A 12 -14.15 -43.56 -12.33
N ARG A 13 -13.62 -43.27 -13.51
CA ARG A 13 -12.39 -42.50 -13.69
C ARG A 13 -12.68 -41.11 -13.12
N TRP A 14 -12.41 -40.95 -11.83
CA TRP A 14 -12.23 -39.64 -11.24
C TRP A 14 -11.12 -38.96 -12.04
N ARG A 15 -11.52 -38.07 -12.95
CA ARG A 15 -10.62 -37.14 -13.61
C ARG A 15 -9.88 -36.42 -12.49
N ARG A 16 -8.61 -36.79 -12.28
CA ARG A 16 -7.70 -35.99 -11.46
C ARG A 16 -7.74 -34.60 -12.05
N GLN A 17 -8.29 -33.65 -11.30
CA GLN A 17 -8.40 -32.26 -11.71
C GLN A 17 -6.99 -31.74 -11.96
N THR A 18 -6.62 -31.65 -13.23
CA THR A 18 -5.37 -31.10 -13.74
C THR A 18 -5.43 -29.57 -13.67
N GLY A 19 -5.60 -29.06 -12.46
CA GLY A 19 -5.70 -27.64 -12.16
C GLY A 19 -5.19 -27.38 -10.74
N ALA A 20 -4.18 -28.13 -10.31
CA ALA A 20 -3.56 -27.92 -9.02
C ALA A 20 -2.59 -26.75 -9.15
N VAL A 21 -3.09 -25.52 -8.99
CA VAL A 21 -2.22 -24.43 -8.53
C VAL A 21 -1.57 -24.95 -7.26
N SER A 22 -0.24 -25.10 -7.28
CA SER A 22 0.48 -25.64 -6.13
C SER A 22 0.08 -24.87 -4.89
N MET A 23 -0.21 -25.56 -3.79
CA MET A 23 -0.50 -24.93 -2.50
C MET A 23 0.56 -23.86 -2.14
N LEU A 24 1.81 -24.11 -2.55
CA LEU A 24 2.94 -23.20 -2.44
C LEU A 24 2.73 -21.87 -3.19
N TRP A 25 2.13 -21.91 -4.38
CA TRP A 25 1.79 -20.69 -5.14
C TRP A 25 0.72 -19.88 -4.42
N LEU A 26 -0.31 -20.52 -3.85
CA LEU A 26 -1.33 -19.81 -3.09
C LEU A 26 -0.75 -19.11 -1.85
N VAL A 27 0.14 -19.78 -1.13
CA VAL A 27 0.85 -19.19 0.02
C VAL A 27 1.76 -18.05 -0.43
N ALA A 28 2.52 -18.23 -1.51
CA ALA A 28 3.38 -17.17 -2.05
C ALA A 28 2.58 -15.93 -2.46
N PHE A 29 1.47 -16.10 -3.20
CA PHE A 29 0.60 -14.98 -3.57
C PHE A 29 -0.08 -14.35 -2.36
N GLY A 30 -0.47 -15.14 -1.36
CA GLY A 30 -1.02 -14.62 -0.10
C GLY A 30 -0.02 -13.75 0.64
N LEU A 31 1.24 -14.18 0.73
CA LEU A 31 2.31 -13.41 1.36
C LEU A 31 2.61 -12.13 0.60
N VAL A 32 2.76 -12.21 -0.73
CA VAL A 32 3.01 -11.03 -1.58
C VAL A 32 1.84 -10.04 -1.47
N GLY A 33 0.60 -10.53 -1.55
CA GLY A 33 -0.60 -9.70 -1.39
C GLY A 33 -0.68 -9.05 -0.01
N GLY A 34 -0.33 -9.78 1.05
CA GLY A 34 -0.29 -9.25 2.41
C GLY A 34 0.75 -8.14 2.59
N VAL A 35 1.96 -8.31 2.04
CA VAL A 35 3.01 -7.28 2.08
C VAL A 35 2.61 -6.03 1.29
N LEU A 36 2.03 -6.22 0.10
CA LEU A 36 1.53 -5.10 -0.71
C LEU A 36 0.42 -4.33 0.00
N LEU A 37 -0.53 -5.03 0.62
CA LEU A 37 -1.60 -4.42 1.40
C LEU A 37 -1.06 -3.66 2.62
N TYR A 38 -0.07 -4.23 3.31
CA TYR A 38 0.59 -3.58 4.43
C TYR A 38 1.24 -2.26 4.01
N TRP A 39 2.04 -2.25 2.95
CA TRP A 39 2.65 -1.02 2.42
C TRP A 39 1.62 0.00 1.93
N TYR A 40 0.51 -0.45 1.36
CA TYR A 40 -0.58 0.44 0.98
C TYR A 40 -1.18 1.17 2.20
N THR A 41 -1.35 0.46 3.32
CA THR A 41 -1.88 1.06 4.56
C THR A 41 -0.85 1.88 5.34
N THR A 42 0.43 1.50 5.25
CA THR A 42 1.53 2.11 6.01
C THR A 42 2.65 2.55 5.05
N PRO A 43 2.46 3.67 4.34
CA PRO A 43 3.37 4.08 3.27
C PRO A 43 4.74 4.58 3.76
N GLN A 44 4.86 4.91 5.05
CA GLN A 44 6.10 5.38 5.68
C GLN A 44 7.19 4.30 5.75
N ASP A 45 6.79 3.03 5.91
CA ASP A 45 7.70 1.87 6.02
C ASP A 45 8.01 1.22 4.66
N ALA A 46 7.44 1.76 3.56
CA ALA A 46 7.67 1.26 2.21
C ALA A 46 9.08 1.67 1.71
N PRO A 47 9.84 0.75 1.09
CA PRO A 47 11.10 1.06 0.44
C PRO A 47 10.97 2.15 -0.64
N PRO A 48 12.03 2.92 -0.96
CA PRO A 48 11.99 3.97 -1.98
C PRO A 48 11.46 3.50 -3.34
N TRP A 49 11.93 2.34 -3.81
CA TRP A 49 11.50 1.75 -5.10
C TRP A 49 10.02 1.36 -5.14
N VAL A 50 9.43 1.02 -3.99
CA VAL A 50 8.00 0.71 -3.84
C VAL A 50 7.18 1.99 -3.93
N ARG A 51 7.63 3.06 -3.28
CA ARG A 51 6.95 4.37 -3.28
C ARG A 51 6.92 5.03 -4.67
N GLU A 52 7.93 4.77 -5.49
CA GLU A 52 7.98 5.25 -6.88
C GLU A 52 7.02 4.50 -7.82
N HIS A 53 6.79 3.19 -7.58
CA HIS A 53 5.94 2.35 -8.43
C HIS A 53 4.48 2.29 -7.98
N LEU A 54 4.18 2.48 -6.69
CA LEU A 54 2.80 2.45 -6.21
C LEU A 54 2.16 3.84 -6.19
N PRO A 55 1.05 4.04 -6.91
CA PRO A 55 0.34 5.31 -6.92
C PRO A 55 -0.25 5.63 -5.54
N GLY A 56 0.00 6.84 -5.04
CA GLY A 56 -0.53 7.32 -3.76
C GLY A 56 0.45 7.25 -2.58
N LEU A 57 1.65 6.71 -2.75
CA LEU A 57 2.70 6.72 -1.71
C LEU A 57 3.67 7.91 -1.83
N SER A 58 3.39 8.88 -2.70
CA SER A 58 4.24 10.04 -2.92
C SER A 58 4.16 11.00 -1.72
N THR A 59 5.30 11.21 -1.07
CA THR A 59 5.49 12.28 -0.09
C THR A 59 6.02 13.53 -0.79
N GLY A 60 5.35 14.66 -0.59
CA GLY A 60 5.78 15.97 -1.07
C GLY A 60 6.58 16.71 0.01
N THR A 61 7.67 17.37 -0.38
CA THR A 61 8.37 18.30 0.52
C THR A 61 7.68 19.65 0.44
N LEU A 62 7.15 20.12 1.56
CA LEU A 62 6.59 21.45 1.72
C LEU A 62 7.48 22.29 2.63
N TYR A 63 7.41 23.61 2.49
CA TYR A 63 8.19 24.55 3.27
C TYR A 63 7.28 25.35 4.18
N ARG A 64 7.48 25.23 5.49
CA ARG A 64 6.78 26.00 6.50
C ARG A 64 7.58 27.24 6.87
N TRP A 65 6.93 28.39 6.96
CA TRP A 65 7.57 29.66 7.35
C TRP A 65 6.56 30.59 8.03
N HIS A 66 7.04 31.64 8.69
CA HIS A 66 6.20 32.65 9.32
C HIS A 66 6.25 33.98 8.56
N ASP A 67 5.09 34.59 8.34
CA ASP A 67 4.98 35.93 7.77
C ASP A 67 5.35 37.03 8.78
N ASP A 68 5.39 38.28 8.33
CA ASP A 68 5.75 39.44 9.18
C ASP A 68 4.71 39.73 10.28
N GLN A 69 3.53 39.10 10.18
CA GLN A 69 2.45 39.17 11.15
C GLN A 69 2.44 37.94 12.09
N GLY A 70 3.45 37.06 11.99
CA GLY A 70 3.60 35.86 12.79
C GLY A 70 2.72 34.68 12.35
N ARG A 71 2.00 34.79 11.22
CA ARG A 71 1.12 33.73 10.72
C ARG A 71 1.94 32.66 10.03
N GLU A 72 1.64 31.41 10.37
CA GLU A 72 2.24 30.23 9.76
C GLU A 72 1.71 30.06 8.33
N GLN A 73 2.61 29.87 7.38
CA GLN A 73 2.32 29.64 5.98
C GLN A 73 3.08 28.41 5.49
N VAL A 74 2.45 27.63 4.60
CA VAL A 74 3.04 26.42 4.01
C VAL A 74 3.04 26.59 2.49
N THR A 75 4.22 26.44 1.87
CA THR A 75 4.40 26.64 0.44
C THR A 75 5.20 25.50 -0.20
N ASP A 76 4.89 25.15 -1.44
CA ASP A 76 5.62 24.10 -2.19
C ASP A 76 7.04 24.53 -2.58
N LYS A 77 7.32 25.84 -2.54
CA LYS A 77 8.62 26.43 -2.88
C LYS A 77 9.22 27.13 -1.68
N PRO A 78 10.56 27.12 -1.53
CA PRO A 78 11.22 27.81 -0.42
C PRO A 78 11.02 29.33 -0.56
N PRO A 79 10.64 30.04 0.52
CA PRO A 79 10.51 31.49 0.50
C PRO A 79 11.89 32.15 0.38
N LYS A 80 12.00 33.19 -0.45
CA LYS A 80 13.26 33.93 -0.64
C LYS A 80 13.49 34.87 0.54
N GLY A 81 14.68 34.78 1.15
CA GLY A 81 15.11 35.72 2.19
C GLY A 81 14.39 35.57 3.53
N ARG A 82 13.74 34.43 3.79
CA ARG A 82 13.09 34.12 5.07
C ARG A 82 13.55 32.77 5.61
N PRO A 83 13.65 32.61 6.94
CA PRO A 83 13.85 31.30 7.53
C PRO A 83 12.64 30.41 7.26
N PHE A 84 12.91 29.19 6.84
CA PHE A 84 11.89 28.18 6.56
C PHE A 84 12.32 26.84 7.12
N GLU A 85 11.34 25.99 7.39
CA GLU A 85 11.52 24.61 7.84
C GLU A 85 10.97 23.67 6.75
N PRO A 86 11.78 22.72 6.22
CA PRO A 86 11.29 21.71 5.31
C PRO A 86 10.48 20.66 6.08
N VAL A 87 9.25 20.41 5.65
CA VAL A 87 8.33 19.43 6.25
C VAL A 87 7.89 18.45 5.17
N VAL A 88 7.96 17.16 5.49
CA VAL A 88 7.54 16.09 4.58
C VAL A 88 6.07 15.77 4.86
N TYR A 89 5.21 15.99 3.87
CA TYR A 89 3.78 15.68 3.95
C TYR A 89 3.38 14.58 2.97
N PRO A 90 2.47 13.67 3.34
CA PRO A 90 1.92 12.72 2.39
C PRO A 90 0.97 13.46 1.44
N THR A 91 1.18 13.33 0.13
CA THR A 91 0.47 14.12 -0.90
C THR A 91 -1.01 13.70 -1.04
N ASN A 92 -1.36 12.52 -0.55
CA ASN A 92 -2.66 11.88 -0.74
C ASN A 92 -3.61 12.01 0.46
N VAL A 93 -3.22 12.70 1.53
CA VAL A 93 -4.07 12.91 2.70
C VAL A 93 -4.20 14.40 3.01
N ASN A 94 -5.44 14.85 3.17
CA ASN A 94 -5.72 16.18 3.70
C ASN A 94 -5.50 16.15 5.22
N VAL A 95 -4.24 16.31 5.65
CA VAL A 95 -3.92 16.49 7.06
C VAL A 95 -4.21 17.93 7.45
N MET A 96 -5.24 18.15 8.27
CA MET A 96 -5.35 19.43 8.98
C MET A 96 -4.15 19.54 9.92
N PRO A 97 -3.44 20.69 9.95
CA PRO A 97 -2.47 20.96 10.99
C PRO A 97 -3.14 20.73 12.34
N ALA A 98 -2.49 19.99 13.24
CA ALA A 98 -2.98 19.87 14.61
C ALA A 98 -3.14 21.30 15.14
N ALA A 99 -4.38 21.74 15.34
CA ALA A 99 -4.66 23.05 15.87
C ALA A 99 -3.83 23.17 17.14
N ASN A 100 -2.85 24.08 17.14
CA ASN A 100 -2.09 24.31 18.35
C ASN A 100 -3.14 24.75 19.37
N ARG A 101 -3.40 23.88 20.33
CA ARG A 101 -4.17 24.24 21.52
C ARG A 101 -3.17 24.96 22.41
N ARG A 102 -2.77 26.17 22.01
CA ARG A 102 -2.30 27.14 22.99
C ARG A 102 -3.53 27.57 23.75
N GLU A 103 -3.79 26.79 24.79
CA GLU A 103 -4.49 27.22 26.00
C GLU A 103 -4.09 28.67 26.27
N SER A 104 -5.07 29.57 26.15
CA SER A 104 -4.97 30.91 26.71
C SER A 104 -6.03 30.98 27.81
N PRO A 105 -5.66 31.39 29.04
CA PRO A 105 -6.48 31.31 30.25
C PRO A 105 -7.73 32.19 30.22
#